data_AF-J9G4L8-F1
#
_entry.id   AF-J9G4L8-F1
#
_cell.length_a   1.000
_cell.length_b   1.000
_cell.length_c   1.000
_cell.angle_alpha   90.00
_cell.angle_beta   90.00
_cell.angle_gamma   90.00
#
_symmetry.space_group_name_H-M   'P 1'
#
loop_
_entity.id
_entity.type
_entity.pdbx_description
1 polymer ?
#
loop_
_entity_poly.entity_id
_entity_poly.type
_entity_poly.pdbx_seq_one_letter_code
_entity_poly.pdbx_strand_id
1 'polypeptide(L)'
;MKQIHTITLRALENYKHFSLMNSGINLFTAIQTENETFHDYLKAWQEAFQEEDKVMYLLRKSLELENAQIQHDLRCNCLTALLGIIRHHARCTLSKSYTQAKRLYAHLKQVRLNKKVGLDKMSSSIHHILEILNLDEFKPLIPTLGLEDIYESLKTSHEAVILWQKRRDKVDVTKQLGKGALFHARQRTDETY
;
A
#
# COMPACT_ATOMS: atom_id res chain seq x y z
N MET A 1 -41.53 2.71 21.17
CA MET A 1 -40.54 2.78 20.06
C MET A 1 -40.58 4.19 19.49
N LYS A 2 -39.43 4.85 19.29
CA LYS A 2 -39.39 6.14 18.58
C LYS A 2 -39.75 5.88 17.11
N GLN A 3 -40.78 6.56 16.60
CA GLN A 3 -41.10 6.55 15.17
C GLN A 3 -40.00 7.31 14.41
N ILE A 4 -39.34 6.62 13.48
CA ILE A 4 -38.42 7.25 12.54
C ILE A 4 -39.28 7.91 11.47
N HIS A 5 -39.29 9.24 11.42
CA HIS A 5 -40.08 10.01 10.46
C HIS A 5 -39.34 10.21 9.13
N THR A 6 -38.00 10.26 9.16
CA THR A 6 -37.16 10.41 7.97
C THR A 6 -35.84 9.66 8.15
N ILE A 7 -35.33 9.10 7.06
CA ILE A 7 -33.98 8.52 6.98
C ILE A 7 -33.20 9.37 5.96
N THR A 8 -32.08 9.94 6.38
CA THR A 8 -31.19 10.67 5.46
C THR A 8 -30.13 9.72 4.91
N LEU A 9 -30.35 9.20 3.69
CA LEU A 9 -29.47 8.22 3.06
C LEU A 9 -28.02 8.73 2.91
N ARG A 10 -27.86 10.02 2.59
CA ARG A 10 -26.55 10.69 2.52
C ARG A 10 -25.76 10.69 3.83
N ALA A 11 -26.43 10.63 4.97
CA ALA A 11 -25.78 10.63 6.28
C ALA A 11 -25.32 9.21 6.69
N LEU A 12 -25.70 8.18 5.95
CA LEU A 12 -25.29 6.81 6.23
C LEU A 12 -23.81 6.61 5.84
N GLU A 13 -23.05 6.02 6.75
CA GLU A 13 -21.73 5.47 6.47
C GLU A 13 -21.85 4.40 5.36
N ASN A 14 -20.81 4.27 4.52
CA ASN A 14 -20.85 3.42 3.33
C ASN A 14 -21.39 2.00 3.60
N TYR A 15 -20.98 1.37 4.70
CA TYR A 15 -21.42 0.01 5.04
C TYR A 15 -22.90 -0.07 5.44
N LYS A 16 -23.44 0.96 6.11
CA LYS A 16 -24.86 1.02 6.49
C LYS A 16 -25.73 1.27 5.27
N HIS A 17 -25.27 2.17 4.41
CA HIS A 17 -25.94 2.47 3.14
C HIS A 17 -26.00 1.23 2.24
N PHE A 18 -24.86 0.58 2.00
CA PHE A 18 -24.80 -0.66 1.23
C PHE A 18 -25.72 -1.76 1.79
N SER A 19 -25.71 -1.96 3.12
CA SER A 19 -26.57 -2.94 3.78
C SER A 19 -28.06 -2.62 3.62
N LEU A 20 -28.43 -1.34 3.67
CA LEU A 20 -29.82 -0.89 3.47
C LEU A 20 -30.27 -1.19 2.05
N MET A 21 -29.47 -0.79 1.04
CA MET A 21 -29.80 -0.98 -0.37
C MET A 21 -29.93 -2.46 -0.72
N ASN A 22 -28.97 -3.29 -0.29
CA ASN A 22 -29.02 -4.73 -0.51
C ASN A 22 -30.26 -5.37 0.14
N SER A 23 -30.58 -4.99 1.39
CA SER A 23 -31.75 -5.54 2.09
C SER A 23 -33.06 -5.14 1.42
N GLY A 24 -33.15 -3.89 0.96
CA GLY A 24 -34.31 -3.37 0.25
C GLY A 24 -34.50 -4.07 -1.10
N ILE A 25 -33.45 -4.14 -1.93
CA ILE A 25 -33.51 -4.86 -3.21
C ILE A 25 -33.97 -6.30 -3.00
N ASN A 26 -33.43 -7.02 -2.00
CA ASN A 26 -33.85 -8.38 -1.68
C ASN A 26 -35.34 -8.48 -1.29
N LEU A 27 -35.82 -7.55 -0.46
CA LEU A 27 -37.22 -7.49 -0.05
C LEU A 27 -38.14 -7.25 -1.26
N PHE A 28 -37.83 -6.25 -2.08
CA PHE A 28 -38.68 -5.86 -3.21
C PHE A 28 -38.61 -6.85 -4.37
N THR A 29 -37.48 -7.53 -4.56
CA THR A 29 -37.36 -8.62 -5.54
C THR A 29 -38.22 -9.83 -5.16
N ALA A 30 -38.53 -10.04 -3.88
CA ALA A 30 -39.40 -11.11 -3.44
C ALA A 30 -40.90 -10.84 -3.68
N ILE A 31 -41.27 -9.61 -4.06
CA ILE A 31 -42.67 -9.23 -4.32
C ILE A 31 -43.09 -9.76 -5.69
N GLN A 32 -44.14 -10.58 -5.72
CA GLN A 32 -44.76 -11.04 -6.96
C GLN A 32 -45.85 -10.04 -7.39
N THR A 33 -45.65 -9.40 -8.54
CA THR A 33 -46.59 -8.43 -9.12
C THR A 33 -46.42 -8.39 -10.64
N GLU A 34 -47.49 -8.10 -11.38
CA GLU A 34 -47.47 -7.90 -12.83
C GLU A 34 -47.24 -6.42 -13.22
N ASN A 35 -47.05 -5.53 -12.24
CA ASN A 35 -46.85 -4.12 -12.49
C ASN A 35 -45.50 -3.83 -13.17
N GLU A 36 -45.52 -3.51 -14.47
CA GLU A 36 -44.33 -3.20 -15.26
C GLU A 36 -43.54 -2.00 -14.70
N THR A 37 -44.23 -0.95 -14.25
CA THR A 37 -43.57 0.23 -13.64
C THR A 37 -42.78 -0.14 -12.39
N PHE A 38 -43.31 -1.06 -11.56
CA PHE A 38 -42.58 -1.58 -10.40
C PHE A 38 -41.30 -2.30 -10.83
N HIS A 39 -41.38 -3.16 -11.86
CA HIS A 39 -40.22 -3.89 -12.38
C HIS A 39 -39.15 -2.96 -12.96
N ASP A 40 -39.56 -1.90 -13.67
CA ASP A 40 -38.65 -0.91 -14.23
C ASP A 40 -37.89 -0.15 -13.13
N TYR A 41 -38.58 0.30 -12.08
CA TYR A 41 -37.93 0.96 -10.93
C TYR A 41 -37.00 0.01 -10.17
N LEU A 42 -37.44 -1.22 -9.91
CA LEU A 42 -36.61 -2.22 -9.23
C LEU A 42 -35.34 -2.53 -10.03
N LYS A 43 -35.47 -2.67 -11.35
CA LYS A 43 -34.33 -2.92 -12.24
C LYS A 43 -33.36 -1.72 -12.24
N ALA A 44 -33.88 -0.50 -12.37
CA ALA A 44 -33.05 0.71 -12.33
C ALA A 44 -32.28 0.83 -11.00
N TRP A 45 -32.91 0.49 -9.88
CA TRP A 45 -32.27 0.47 -8.57
C TRP A 45 -31.20 -0.62 -8.45
N GLN A 46 -31.47 -1.84 -8.94
CA GLN A 46 -30.49 -2.92 -9.00
C GLN A 46 -29.25 -2.53 -9.82
N GLU A 47 -29.46 -1.93 -11.00
CA GLU A 47 -28.37 -1.47 -11.86
C GLU A 47 -27.54 -0.36 -11.19
N ALA A 48 -28.21 0.62 -10.55
CA ALA A 48 -27.52 1.68 -9.81
C ALA A 48 -26.69 1.12 -8.64
N PHE A 49 -27.27 0.19 -7.87
CA PHE A 49 -26.58 -0.46 -6.75
C PHE A 49 -25.38 -1.31 -7.21
N GLN A 50 -25.49 -2.02 -8.34
CA GLN A 50 -24.37 -2.76 -8.93
C GLN A 50 -23.22 -1.82 -9.35
N GLU A 51 -23.53 -0.66 -9.92
CA GLU A 51 -22.48 0.31 -10.26
C GLU A 51 -21.83 0.93 -9.03
N GLU A 52 -22.60 1.20 -7.97
CA GLU A 52 -22.05 1.61 -6.68
C GLU A 52 -21.09 0.56 -6.11
N ASP A 53 -21.48 -0.72 -6.11
CA ASP A 53 -20.64 -1.82 -5.61
C ASP A 53 -19.32 -1.92 -6.40
N LYS A 54 -19.38 -1.83 -7.73
CA LYS A 54 -18.18 -1.83 -8.59
C LYS A 54 -17.23 -0.68 -8.25
N VAL A 55 -17.76 0.53 -8.04
CA VAL A 55 -16.93 1.69 -7.67
C VAL A 55 -16.39 1.55 -6.25
N MET A 56 -17.18 1.03 -5.31
CA MET A 56 -16.75 0.75 -3.94
C MET A 56 -15.62 -0.30 -3.91
N TYR A 57 -15.70 -1.31 -4.78
CA TYR A 57 -14.66 -2.30 -5.02
C TYR A 57 -13.37 -1.71 -5.65
N LEU A 58 -13.40 -0.52 -6.25
CA LEU A 58 -12.15 0.16 -6.65
C LEU A 58 -11.47 0.84 -5.45
N LEU A 59 -12.23 1.20 -4.41
CA LEU A 59 -11.78 2.02 -3.28
C LEU A 59 -11.27 1.23 -2.07
N ARG A 60 -11.47 -0.08 -2.03
CA ARG A 60 -10.91 -0.98 -1.00
C ARG A 60 -9.41 -0.82 -0.82
N LYS A 61 -8.92 -1.16 0.38
CA LYS A 61 -7.51 -1.04 0.77
C LYS A 61 -6.63 -1.70 -0.31
N SER A 62 -5.61 -0.98 -0.77
CA SER A 62 -4.73 -1.43 -1.85
C SER A 62 -3.83 -2.54 -1.32
N LEU A 63 -3.93 -3.73 -1.90
CA LEU A 63 -2.99 -4.83 -1.65
C LEU A 63 -1.56 -4.43 -2.07
N GLU A 64 -1.44 -3.52 -3.03
CA GLU A 64 -0.17 -2.95 -3.48
C GLU A 64 0.52 -2.15 -2.37
N LEU A 65 -0.23 -1.41 -1.55
CA LEU A 65 0.33 -0.68 -0.40
C LEU A 65 0.85 -1.65 0.67
N GLU A 66 0.11 -2.73 0.94
CA GLU A 66 0.52 -3.76 1.89
C GLU A 66 1.78 -4.49 1.40
N ASN A 67 1.81 -4.89 0.13
CA ASN A 67 2.99 -5.50 -0.48
C ASN A 67 4.20 -4.55 -0.50
N ALA A 68 3.99 -3.25 -0.78
CA ALA A 68 5.04 -2.25 -0.69
C ALA A 68 5.60 -2.14 0.74
N GLN A 69 4.73 -2.20 1.76
CA GLN A 69 5.14 -2.13 3.16
C GLN A 69 5.93 -3.37 3.60
N ILE A 70 5.51 -4.58 3.23
CA ILE A 70 6.24 -5.82 3.53
C ILE A 70 7.68 -5.75 2.98
N GLN A 71 7.81 -5.33 1.73
CA GLN A 71 9.13 -5.18 1.09
C GLN A 71 9.93 -4.02 1.70
N HIS A 72 9.24 -2.95 2.13
CA HIS A 72 9.87 -1.83 2.83
C HIS A 72 10.43 -2.24 4.19
N ASP A 73 9.72 -3.06 4.95
CA ASP A 73 10.19 -3.55 6.25
C ASP A 73 11.38 -4.50 6.06
N LEU A 74 11.30 -5.39 5.06
CA LEU A 74 12.40 -6.29 4.71
C LEU A 74 13.68 -5.52 4.35
N ARG A 75 13.62 -4.54 3.43
CA ARG A 75 14.81 -3.76 3.05
C ARG A 75 15.37 -2.96 4.24
N CYS A 76 14.51 -2.42 5.11
CA CYS A 76 14.93 -1.71 6.31
C CYS A 76 15.67 -2.62 7.29
N ASN A 77 15.19 -3.86 7.46
CA ASN A 77 15.83 -4.85 8.32
C ASN A 77 17.19 -5.28 7.76
N CYS A 78 17.27 -5.59 6.45
CA CYS A 78 18.53 -5.95 5.79
C CYS A 78 19.57 -4.84 5.93
N LEU A 79 19.15 -3.60 5.68
CA LEU A 79 20.01 -2.43 5.81
C LEU A 79 20.49 -2.22 7.25
N THR A 80 19.60 -2.40 8.23
CA THR A 80 19.96 -2.29 9.66
C THR A 80 21.00 -3.35 10.03
N ALA A 81 20.82 -4.59 9.59
CA ALA A 81 21.75 -5.69 9.84
C ALA A 81 23.12 -5.43 9.20
N LEU A 82 23.14 -5.08 7.91
CA LEU A 82 24.34 -4.78 7.15
C LEU A 82 25.15 -3.64 7.78
N LEU A 83 24.49 -2.53 8.11
CA LEU A 83 25.14 -1.39 8.77
C LEU A 83 25.64 -1.73 10.18
N GLY A 84 24.89 -2.56 10.92
CA GLY A 84 25.28 -3.05 12.24
C GLY A 84 26.58 -3.85 12.18
N ILE A 85 26.63 -4.84 11.28
CA ILE A 85 27.80 -5.73 11.13
C ILE A 85 29.02 -4.92 10.69
N ILE A 86 28.90 -4.07 9.67
CA ILE A 86 29.99 -3.19 9.22
C ILE A 86 30.48 -2.30 10.36
N ARG A 87 29.56 -1.73 11.16
CA ARG A 87 29.91 -0.90 12.31
C ARG A 87 30.68 -1.67 13.38
N HIS A 88 30.34 -2.94 13.63
CA HIS A 88 31.06 -3.78 14.59
C HIS A 88 32.50 -4.03 14.11
N HIS A 89 32.69 -4.43 12.85
CA HIS A 89 34.02 -4.61 12.28
C HIS A 89 34.83 -3.31 12.22
N ALA A 90 34.18 -2.17 11.96
CA ALA A 90 34.81 -0.84 11.98
C ALA A 90 35.30 -0.39 13.37
N ARG A 91 34.81 -1.02 14.45
CA ARG A 91 35.15 -0.70 15.85
C ARG A 91 36.07 -1.73 16.50
N CYS A 92 36.15 -2.93 15.94
CA CYS A 92 37.01 -3.99 16.44
C CYS A 92 38.38 -3.92 15.75
N THR A 93 39.40 -3.39 16.43
CA THR A 93 40.77 -3.27 15.86
C THR A 93 41.41 -4.62 15.54
N LEU A 94 40.96 -5.70 16.18
CA LEU A 94 41.43 -7.08 15.93
C LEU A 94 40.73 -7.75 14.74
N SER A 95 39.70 -7.11 14.16
CA SER A 95 39.02 -7.62 12.97
C SER A 95 39.96 -7.58 11.77
N LYS A 96 40.06 -8.69 11.03
CA LYS A 96 40.80 -8.76 9.75
C LYS A 96 40.31 -7.72 8.74
N SER A 97 39.03 -7.34 8.82
CA SER A 97 38.40 -6.35 7.94
C SER A 97 38.33 -4.95 8.55
N TYR A 98 39.02 -4.67 9.67
CA TYR A 98 38.90 -3.40 10.42
C TYR A 98 39.10 -2.16 9.54
N THR A 99 40.20 -2.10 8.81
CA THR A 99 40.58 -0.91 8.03
C THR A 99 39.57 -0.60 6.93
N GLN A 100 39.16 -1.63 6.17
CA GLN A 100 38.20 -1.48 5.10
C GLN A 100 36.79 -1.20 5.66
N ALA A 101 36.35 -1.90 6.71
CA ALA A 101 35.06 -1.66 7.36
C ALA A 101 34.97 -0.26 7.97
N LYS A 102 36.07 0.27 8.54
CA LYS A 102 36.14 1.64 9.07
C LYS A 102 35.97 2.69 7.99
N ARG A 103 36.60 2.50 6.83
CA ARG A 103 36.43 3.38 5.66
C ARG A 103 34.99 3.31 5.16
N LEU A 104 34.48 2.11 4.90
CA LEU A 104 33.10 1.91 4.47
C LEU A 104 32.09 2.55 5.44
N TYR A 105 32.24 2.31 6.74
CA TYR A 105 31.38 2.92 7.75
C TYR A 105 31.47 4.45 7.76
N ALA A 106 32.62 5.04 7.42
CA ALA A 106 32.75 6.49 7.31
C ALA A 106 31.96 7.08 6.14
N HIS A 107 31.82 6.35 5.02
CA HIS A 107 30.93 6.71 3.92
C HIS A 107 29.46 6.50 4.31
N LEU A 108 29.13 5.37 4.94
CA LEU A 108 27.75 5.02 5.26
C LEU A 108 27.15 5.83 6.42
N LYS A 109 27.94 6.26 7.41
CA LYS A 109 27.43 7.02 8.58
C LYS A 109 26.81 8.38 8.23
N GLN A 110 27.20 8.95 7.07
CA GLN A 110 26.66 10.23 6.61
C GLN A 110 25.24 10.06 6.06
N VAL A 111 24.89 8.87 5.59
CA VAL A 111 23.55 8.49 5.15
C VAL A 111 22.71 8.15 6.39
N ARG A 112 22.29 9.18 7.14
CA ARG A 112 21.42 9.00 8.32
C ARG A 112 20.03 8.55 7.87
N LEU A 113 19.77 7.25 7.99
CA LEU A 113 18.46 6.65 7.73
C LEU A 113 17.65 6.73 9.02
N ASN A 114 16.70 7.65 9.08
CA ASN A 114 15.70 7.65 10.13
C ASN A 114 14.48 6.86 9.62
N LYS A 115 13.99 5.88 10.40
CA LYS A 115 12.82 5.05 10.03
C LYS A 115 11.54 5.88 9.81
N LYS A 116 11.51 7.13 10.29
CA LYS A 116 10.40 8.08 10.04
C LYS A 116 10.53 8.89 8.74
N VAL A 117 11.55 8.60 7.93
CA VAL A 117 11.77 9.28 6.66
C VAL A 117 10.82 8.71 5.61
N GLY A 118 10.22 9.59 4.79
CA GLY A 118 9.33 9.20 3.71
C GLY A 118 9.96 8.16 2.76
N LEU A 119 9.11 7.34 2.16
CA LEU A 119 9.50 6.13 1.43
C LEU A 119 10.47 6.42 0.26
N ASP A 120 10.31 7.56 -0.41
CA ASP A 120 11.14 8.00 -1.53
C ASP A 120 12.56 8.41 -1.11
N LYS A 121 12.67 9.17 -0.01
CA LYS A 121 13.98 9.54 0.53
C LYS A 121 14.72 8.31 1.06
N MET A 122 13.99 7.33 1.60
CA MET A 122 14.56 6.03 1.97
C MET A 122 15.03 5.26 0.73
N SER A 123 14.25 5.22 -0.35
CA SER A 123 14.63 4.59 -1.61
C SER A 123 15.90 5.23 -2.20
N SER A 124 15.98 6.56 -2.28
CA SER A 124 17.19 7.26 -2.75
C SER A 124 18.41 6.96 -1.86
N SER A 125 18.23 6.92 -0.54
CA SER A 125 19.33 6.63 0.38
C SER A 125 19.84 5.19 0.22
N ILE A 126 18.94 4.21 0.08
CA ILE A 126 19.32 2.81 -0.16
C ILE A 126 20.02 2.66 -1.50
N HIS A 127 19.55 3.36 -2.54
CA HIS A 127 20.20 3.36 -3.85
C HIS A 127 21.67 3.77 -3.75
N HIS A 128 21.96 4.91 -3.11
CA HIS A 128 23.35 5.37 -2.92
C HIS A 128 24.18 4.45 -2.03
N ILE A 129 23.57 3.81 -1.03
CA ILE A 129 24.26 2.81 -0.21
C ILE A 129 24.65 1.60 -1.07
N LEU A 130 23.75 1.10 -1.92
CA LEU A 130 24.06 0.01 -2.84
C LEU A 130 25.16 0.39 -3.84
N GLU A 131 25.19 1.64 -4.33
CA GLU A 131 26.30 2.14 -5.15
C GLU A 131 27.64 2.11 -4.41
N ILE A 132 27.68 2.60 -3.17
CA ILE A 132 28.88 2.58 -2.34
C ILE A 132 29.34 1.13 -2.07
N LEU A 133 28.42 0.23 -1.74
CA LEU A 133 28.75 -1.18 -1.48
C LEU A 133 29.28 -1.90 -2.73
N ASN A 134 28.95 -1.43 -3.93
CA ASN A 134 29.43 -1.98 -5.20
C ASN A 134 30.77 -1.41 -5.66
N LEU A 135 31.33 -0.39 -4.99
CA LEU A 135 32.67 0.09 -5.30
C LEU A 135 33.69 -1.04 -5.15
N ASP A 136 34.65 -1.14 -6.08
CA ASP A 136 35.63 -2.23 -6.11
C ASP A 136 36.42 -2.38 -4.79
N GLU A 137 36.61 -1.29 -4.05
CA GLU A 137 37.28 -1.31 -2.74
C GLU A 137 36.43 -1.92 -1.61
N PHE A 138 35.10 -1.91 -1.72
CA PHE A 138 34.17 -2.37 -0.68
C PHE A 138 33.41 -3.63 -1.07
N LYS A 139 33.27 -3.92 -2.35
CA LYS A 139 32.59 -5.12 -2.85
C LYS A 139 33.13 -6.42 -2.23
N PRO A 140 34.46 -6.62 -2.01
CA PRO A 140 34.97 -7.83 -1.36
C PRO A 140 34.60 -7.98 0.13
N LEU A 141 34.22 -6.89 0.81
CA LEU A 141 33.79 -6.95 2.22
C LEU A 141 32.49 -7.74 2.38
N ILE A 142 31.59 -7.71 1.40
CA ILE A 142 30.31 -8.41 1.47
C ILE A 142 30.53 -9.91 1.70
N PRO A 143 31.30 -10.63 0.84
CA PRO A 143 31.57 -12.04 1.09
C PRO A 143 32.51 -12.30 2.25
N THR A 144 33.48 -11.41 2.49
CA THR A 144 34.42 -11.56 3.61
C THR A 144 33.71 -11.54 4.97
N LEU A 145 32.58 -10.83 5.08
CA LEU A 145 31.79 -10.70 6.30
C LEU A 145 30.58 -11.64 6.35
N GLY A 146 30.37 -12.50 5.34
CA GLY A 146 29.20 -13.39 5.26
C GLY A 146 27.89 -12.63 5.10
N LEU A 147 27.89 -11.54 4.33
CA LEU A 147 26.75 -10.64 4.15
C LEU A 147 26.02 -10.83 2.83
N GLU A 148 26.37 -11.83 2.02
CA GLU A 148 25.83 -12.03 0.67
C GLU A 148 24.30 -12.10 0.65
N ASP A 149 23.73 -12.98 1.47
CA ASP A 149 22.27 -13.18 1.52
C ASP A 149 21.53 -11.90 1.96
N ILE A 150 22.12 -11.15 2.90
CA ILE A 150 21.54 -9.89 3.40
C ILE A 150 21.64 -8.81 2.31
N TYR A 151 22.76 -8.75 1.60
CA TYR A 151 23.01 -7.80 0.53
C TYR A 151 22.09 -8.04 -0.67
N GLU A 152 21.96 -9.28 -1.13
CA GLU A 152 21.04 -9.64 -2.22
C GLU A 152 19.58 -9.41 -1.79
N SER A 153 19.20 -9.80 -0.58
CA SER A 153 17.86 -9.51 -0.05
C SER A 153 17.56 -8.01 0.01
N LEU A 154 18.54 -7.18 0.39
CA LEU A 154 18.40 -5.72 0.36
C LEU A 154 18.15 -5.21 -1.06
N LYS A 155 18.90 -5.70 -2.04
CA LYS A 155 18.76 -5.30 -3.45
C LYS A 155 17.40 -5.71 -4.01
N THR A 156 17.03 -6.98 -3.87
CA THR A 156 15.75 -7.50 -4.37
C THR A 156 14.56 -6.80 -3.72
N SER A 157 14.57 -6.63 -2.39
CA SER A 157 13.48 -5.92 -1.69
C SER A 157 13.43 -4.43 -2.03
N HIS A 158 14.57 -3.78 -2.29
CA HIS A 158 14.61 -2.40 -2.76
C HIS A 158 13.96 -2.24 -4.13
N GLU A 159 14.30 -3.09 -5.10
CA GLU A 159 13.69 -3.11 -6.44
C GLU A 159 12.19 -3.42 -6.37
N ALA A 160 11.79 -4.39 -5.52
CA ALA A 160 10.40 -4.73 -5.31
C ALA A 160 9.60 -3.55 -4.76
N VAL A 161 10.13 -2.79 -3.81
CA VAL A 161 9.48 -1.57 -3.32
C VAL A 161 9.27 -0.56 -4.45
N ILE A 162 10.27 -0.30 -5.28
CA ILE A 162 10.14 0.65 -6.40
C ILE A 162 9.04 0.19 -7.37
N LEU A 163 8.96 -1.11 -7.66
CA LEU A 163 7.91 -1.68 -8.50
C LEU A 163 6.52 -1.52 -7.87
N TRP A 164 6.38 -1.82 -6.58
CA TRP A 164 5.11 -1.70 -5.88
C TRP A 164 4.68 -0.24 -5.71
N GLN A 165 5.61 0.69 -5.51
CA GLN A 165 5.31 2.13 -5.52
C GLN A 165 4.73 2.56 -6.87
N LYS A 166 5.36 2.17 -7.99
CA LYS A 166 4.83 2.47 -9.34
C LYS A 166 3.44 1.87 -9.57
N ARG A 167 3.19 0.66 -9.06
CA ARG A 167 1.85 0.03 -9.14
C ARG A 167 0.83 0.78 -8.29
N ARG A 168 1.21 1.15 -7.05
CA ARG A 168 0.39 1.96 -6.16
C ARG A 168 0.01 3.29 -6.82
N ASP A 169 0.97 4.00 -7.41
CA ASP A 169 0.70 5.31 -8.03
C ASP A 169 -0.32 5.19 -9.17
N LYS A 170 -0.27 4.11 -9.97
CA LYS A 170 -1.29 3.82 -10.99
C LYS A 170 -2.67 3.56 -10.37
N VAL A 171 -2.74 2.76 -9.31
CA VAL A 171 -3.99 2.46 -8.59
C VAL A 171 -4.52 3.69 -7.87
N ASP A 172 -3.67 4.54 -7.31
CA ASP A 172 -4.05 5.77 -6.59
C ASP A 172 -4.71 6.78 -7.54
N VAL A 173 -4.23 6.91 -8.77
CA VAL A 173 -4.92 7.69 -9.82
C VAL A 173 -6.33 7.14 -10.05
N THR A 174 -6.48 5.82 -10.21
CA THR A 174 -7.79 5.17 -10.37
C THR A 174 -8.68 5.37 -9.14
N LYS A 175 -8.13 5.34 -7.92
CA LYS A 175 -8.87 5.54 -6.68
C LYS A 175 -9.30 6.99 -6.48
N GLN A 176 -8.48 7.97 -6.86
CA GLN A 176 -8.85 9.37 -6.80
C GLN A 176 -10.05 9.65 -7.72
N LEU A 177 -10.04 9.10 -8.93
CA LEU A 177 -11.21 9.11 -9.83
C LEU A 177 -12.39 8.36 -9.20
N GLY A 178 -12.13 7.23 -8.56
CA GLY A 178 -13.14 6.41 -7.87
C GLY A 178 -13.85 7.11 -6.71
N LYS A 179 -13.20 8.05 -6.00
CA LYS A 179 -13.85 8.78 -4.88
C LYS A 179 -14.96 9.71 -5.36
N GLY A 180 -14.72 10.44 -6.45
CA GLY A 180 -15.75 11.26 -7.11
C GLY A 180 -16.83 10.38 -7.73
N ALA A 181 -16.44 9.30 -8.39
CA ALA A 181 -17.37 8.32 -8.94
C ALA A 181 -18.27 7.69 -7.87
N LEU A 182 -17.75 7.41 -6.67
CA LEU A 182 -18.54 6.82 -5.58
C LEU A 182 -19.62 7.78 -5.11
N PHE A 183 -19.31 9.07 -5.00
CA PHE A 183 -20.31 10.07 -4.63
C PHE A 183 -21.48 10.08 -5.63
N HIS A 184 -21.18 10.09 -6.94
CA HIS A 184 -22.20 10.06 -7.98
C HIS A 184 -22.96 8.72 -8.04
N ALA A 185 -22.27 7.60 -7.85
CA ALA A 185 -22.89 6.29 -7.81
C ALA A 185 -23.86 6.17 -6.63
N ARG A 186 -23.45 6.60 -5.42
CA ARG A 186 -24.32 6.66 -4.24
C ARG A 186 -25.52 7.57 -4.46
N GLN A 187 -25.31 8.73 -5.05
CA GLN A 187 -26.42 9.64 -5.35
C GLN A 187 -27.43 8.98 -6.30
N ARG A 188 -26.97 8.26 -7.33
CA ARG A 188 -27.84 7.56 -8.26
C ARG A 188 -28.58 6.38 -7.60
N THR A 189 -27.93 5.64 -6.71
CA THR A 189 -28.59 4.61 -5.90
C THR A 189 -29.64 5.23 -4.98
N ASP A 190 -29.35 6.37 -4.35
CA ASP A 190 -30.29 7.11 -3.50
C ASP A 190 -31.50 7.65 -4.29
N GLU A 191 -31.32 8.03 -5.57
CA GLU A 191 -32.38 8.55 -6.43
C GLU A 191 -33.26 7.45 -7.02
N THR A 192 -32.73 6.22 -7.14
CA THR A 192 -33.46 5.07 -7.68
C THR A 192 -34.19 4.26 -6.59
N TYR A 193 -33.74 4.38 -5.34
CA TYR A 193 -34.43 3.89 -4.14
C TYR A 193 -35.65 4.76 -3.79
#